data_AF-A0A9P6TWC1-F1
#
_entry.id   AF-A0A9P6TWC1-F1
#
_cell.length_a   1.000
_cell.length_b   1.000
_cell.length_c   1.000
_cell.angle_alpha   90.00
_cell.angle_beta   90.00
_cell.angle_gamma   90.00
#
_symmetry.space_group_name_H-M   'P 1'
#
loop_
_entity.id
_entity.type
_entity.pdbx_description
1 polymer ?
#
loop_
_entity_poly.entity_id
_entity_poly.type
_entity_poly.pdbx_seq_one_letter_code
_entity_poly.pdbx_strand_id
1 'polypeptide(L)'
;MDIEDLGHLAQKPKVTNYNPCTIRNLKPGSIKEWCTCGLTKKGPWCDGKSHKGTSFKPLRWRVPDGKNAQTMYSICDCRYTTRPPFCDGIHYDLPLRYLKKIKECPKQPHDPAVTKLCEECGWAGPRESWPELPPTDSDDDSDLSEEEEETEETKAKTLAANAPKVQVQVQGTDPVNNDGNESVKLSVDSKAGSACNGLCQTVNKVVDEMDRVHLS
;
A
#
# COMPACT_ATOMS: atom_id res chain seq x y z
N MET A 1 22.06 21.16 -3.96
CA MET A 1 21.08 20.59 -4.91
C MET A 1 19.74 21.03 -4.39
N ASP A 2 19.17 22.03 -5.06
CA ASP A 2 17.92 22.66 -4.64
C ASP A 2 16.79 21.65 -4.69
N ILE A 3 16.16 21.51 -3.52
CA ILE A 3 15.15 20.51 -3.19
C ILE A 3 13.77 20.88 -3.80
N GLU A 4 13.69 21.98 -4.53
CA GLU A 4 12.46 22.47 -5.18
C GLU A 4 12.06 21.67 -6.42
N ASP A 5 12.96 20.84 -6.95
CA ASP A 5 12.73 20.12 -8.19
C ASP A 5 12.23 18.68 -7.98
N LEU A 6 11.02 18.51 -7.42
CA LEU A 6 10.24 17.29 -7.68
C LEU A 6 9.82 17.20 -9.17
N GLY A 7 10.38 18.04 -10.05
CA GLY A 7 10.02 18.27 -11.45
C GLY A 7 10.62 17.28 -12.46
N HIS A 8 11.52 16.38 -12.05
CA HIS A 8 12.05 15.37 -12.98
C HIS A 8 11.00 14.36 -13.51
N LEU A 9 9.86 14.20 -12.84
CA LEU A 9 8.73 13.43 -13.38
C LEU A 9 7.82 14.33 -14.21
N ALA A 10 7.80 14.15 -15.53
CA ALA A 10 6.92 14.88 -16.45
C ALA A 10 5.43 14.77 -16.06
N GLN A 11 5.05 13.68 -15.39
CA GLN A 11 3.69 13.41 -14.90
C GLN A 11 3.73 13.07 -13.41
N LYS A 12 2.74 13.55 -12.66
CA LYS A 12 2.69 13.40 -11.20
C LYS A 12 1.80 12.22 -10.80
N PRO A 13 2.35 11.20 -10.11
CA PRO A 13 1.58 10.08 -9.64
C PRO A 13 0.77 10.45 -8.40
N LYS A 14 -0.26 9.66 -8.13
CA LYS A 14 -0.96 9.69 -6.85
C LYS A 14 -0.03 9.19 -5.75
N VAL A 15 0.00 9.85 -4.60
CA VAL A 15 0.61 9.25 -3.40
C VAL A 15 -0.31 8.16 -2.88
N THR A 16 0.16 6.91 -2.86
CA THR A 16 -0.58 5.77 -2.28
C THR A 16 -0.44 5.75 -0.77
N ASN A 17 0.81 5.75 -0.29
CA ASN A 17 1.17 5.79 1.11
C ASN A 17 2.47 6.57 1.26
N TYR A 18 2.61 7.36 2.32
CA TYR A 18 3.88 8.04 2.60
C TYR A 18 4.93 7.05 3.11
N ASN A 19 4.55 6.03 3.87
CA ASN A 19 5.51 5.08 4.40
C ASN A 19 5.96 4.07 3.34
N PRO A 20 7.24 3.67 3.32
CA PRO A 20 7.71 2.61 2.44
C PRO A 20 7.12 1.26 2.85
N CYS A 21 7.03 0.34 1.88
CA CYS A 21 6.65 -1.04 2.13
C CYS A 21 7.90 -1.88 2.35
N THR A 22 8.01 -2.47 3.54
CA THR A 22 9.03 -3.47 3.85
C THR A 22 8.57 -4.84 3.34
N ILE A 23 9.16 -5.31 2.23
CA ILE A 23 8.83 -6.60 1.64
C ILE A 23 9.90 -7.62 1.99
N ARG A 24 9.49 -8.81 2.45
CA ARG A 24 10.38 -9.91 2.83
C ARG A 24 10.26 -11.07 1.84
N ASN A 25 11.31 -11.88 1.77
CA ASN A 25 11.31 -13.18 1.09
C ASN A 25 10.89 -13.12 -0.39
N LEU A 26 11.34 -12.10 -1.12
CA LEU A 26 11.18 -12.06 -2.57
C LEU A 26 12.05 -13.13 -3.23
N LYS A 27 11.49 -13.89 -4.17
CA LYS A 27 12.23 -14.89 -4.95
C LYS A 27 13.34 -14.20 -5.77
N PRO A 28 14.63 -14.50 -5.54
CA PRO A 28 15.73 -13.94 -6.33
C PRO A 28 15.56 -14.23 -7.83
N GLY A 29 15.92 -13.28 -8.67
CA GLY A 29 15.79 -13.38 -10.13
C GLY A 29 14.37 -13.24 -10.67
N SER A 30 13.34 -13.25 -9.83
CA SER A 30 11.96 -13.01 -10.27
C SER A 30 11.75 -11.56 -10.71
N ILE A 31 10.83 -11.34 -11.65
CA ILE A 31 10.41 -10.01 -12.08
C ILE A 31 9.24 -9.56 -11.22
N LYS A 32 9.31 -8.33 -10.72
CA LYS A 32 8.21 -7.63 -10.06
C LYS A 32 7.91 -6.35 -10.80
N GLU A 33 6.63 -6.00 -10.84
CA GLU A 33 6.16 -4.78 -11.47
C GLU A 33 5.84 -3.74 -10.40
N TRP A 34 6.72 -2.75 -10.24
CA TRP A 34 6.48 -1.64 -9.33
C TRP A 34 5.49 -0.66 -9.95
N CYS A 35 4.45 -0.31 -9.20
CA CYS A 35 3.46 0.65 -9.68
C CYS A 35 4.09 2.05 -9.77
N THR A 36 3.88 2.77 -10.86
CA THR A 36 4.40 4.12 -11.03
C THR A 36 3.32 5.18 -10.85
N CYS A 37 2.05 4.85 -11.08
CA CYS A 37 0.92 5.79 -11.00
C CYS A 37 0.34 6.02 -9.60
N GLY A 38 0.57 5.09 -8.67
CA GLY A 38 0.02 5.12 -7.31
C GLY A 38 -1.46 4.80 -7.16
N LEU A 39 -2.11 4.32 -8.23
CA LEU A 39 -3.52 3.95 -8.26
C LEU A 39 -3.80 2.50 -7.84
N THR A 40 -2.76 1.70 -7.62
CA THR A 40 -2.86 0.28 -7.26
C THR A 40 -3.61 0.07 -5.94
N LYS A 41 -4.36 -1.03 -5.84
CA LYS A 41 -4.93 -1.52 -4.57
C LYS A 41 -3.94 -2.34 -3.73
N LYS A 42 -2.86 -2.83 -4.34
CA LYS A 42 -1.92 -3.78 -3.73
C LYS A 42 -0.50 -3.21 -3.79
N GLY A 43 -0.35 -2.00 -3.24
CA GLY A 43 0.95 -1.35 -3.09
C GLY A 43 1.95 -2.30 -2.40
N PRO A 44 3.23 -2.30 -2.81
CA PRO A 44 3.86 -1.38 -3.76
C PRO A 44 3.74 -1.81 -5.24
N TRP A 45 3.13 -2.96 -5.52
CA TRP A 45 3.13 -3.58 -6.85
C TRP A 45 1.98 -3.11 -7.74
N CYS A 46 2.17 -3.23 -9.05
CA CYS A 46 1.13 -3.00 -10.05
C CYS A 46 0.04 -4.07 -9.94
N ASP A 47 -1.21 -3.69 -10.17
CA ASP A 47 -2.37 -4.60 -10.22
C ASP A 47 -2.88 -4.84 -11.65
N GLY A 48 -2.11 -4.42 -12.67
CA GLY A 48 -2.41 -4.57 -14.10
C GLY A 48 -3.55 -3.70 -14.64
N LYS A 49 -4.48 -3.24 -13.79
CA LYS A 49 -5.71 -2.55 -14.22
C LYS A 49 -5.74 -1.08 -13.83
N SER A 50 -5.19 -0.71 -12.67
CA SER A 50 -5.39 0.64 -12.13
C SER A 50 -4.61 1.72 -12.88
N HIS A 51 -3.52 1.39 -13.58
CA HIS A 51 -2.78 2.35 -14.42
C HIS A 51 -3.39 2.53 -15.82
N LYS A 52 -4.24 1.59 -16.29
CA LYS A 52 -4.89 1.71 -17.61
C LYS A 52 -5.69 3.01 -17.68
N GLY A 53 -5.64 3.69 -18.82
CA GLY A 53 -6.25 5.02 -19.02
C GLY A 53 -5.43 6.18 -18.44
N THR A 54 -4.24 5.93 -17.91
CA THR A 54 -3.23 6.95 -17.60
C THR A 54 -2.00 6.74 -18.48
N SER A 55 -1.13 7.73 -18.57
CA SER A 55 0.15 7.61 -19.28
C SER A 55 1.17 6.66 -18.60
N PHE A 56 0.95 6.31 -17.33
CA PHE A 56 1.90 5.59 -16.52
C PHE A 56 1.99 4.12 -16.93
N LYS A 57 3.22 3.62 -17.04
CA LYS A 57 3.53 2.20 -17.22
C LYS A 57 4.24 1.65 -15.98
N PRO A 58 3.94 0.41 -15.55
CA PRO A 58 4.63 -0.20 -14.43
C PRO A 58 6.12 -0.36 -14.73
N LEU A 59 6.97 -0.24 -13.70
CA LEU A 59 8.40 -0.47 -13.81
C LEU A 59 8.71 -1.93 -13.52
N ARG A 60 9.25 -2.65 -14.52
CA ARG A 60 9.77 -4.01 -14.33
C ARG A 60 11.09 -3.94 -13.56
N TRP A 61 11.12 -4.57 -12.40
CA TRP A 61 12.30 -4.71 -11.56
C TRP A 61 12.64 -6.18 -11.38
N ARG A 62 13.87 -6.56 -11.74
CA ARG A 62 14.41 -7.89 -11.46
C ARG A 62 14.94 -7.91 -10.03
N VAL A 63 14.37 -8.79 -9.20
CA VAL A 63 14.82 -8.97 -7.81
C VAL A 63 16.28 -9.42 -7.82
N PRO A 64 17.19 -8.71 -7.14
CA PRO A 64 18.60 -9.07 -7.07
C PRO A 64 18.83 -10.51 -6.63
N ASP A 65 19.78 -11.18 -7.28
CA ASP A 65 20.23 -12.53 -7.00
C ASP A 65 21.71 -12.58 -6.59
N GLY A 66 22.16 -13.76 -6.14
CA GLY A 66 23.53 -13.99 -5.70
C GLY A 66 23.94 -13.10 -4.51
N LYS A 67 25.11 -12.45 -4.61
CA LYS A 67 25.69 -11.62 -3.54
C LYS A 67 24.86 -10.37 -3.19
N ASN A 68 23.97 -9.96 -4.11
CA ASN A 68 23.14 -8.76 -3.93
C ASN A 68 21.72 -9.11 -3.42
N ALA A 69 21.41 -10.40 -3.24
CA ALA A 69 20.13 -10.83 -2.72
C ALA A 69 19.97 -10.40 -1.25
N GLN A 70 18.82 -9.80 -0.94
CA GLN A 70 18.48 -9.37 0.42
C GLN A 70 17.22 -10.11 0.90
N THR A 71 17.18 -10.41 2.19
CA THR A 71 15.99 -10.99 2.84
C THR A 71 14.83 -9.99 2.92
N MET A 72 15.16 -8.70 2.94
CA MET A 72 14.24 -7.59 3.11
C MET A 72 14.57 -6.46 2.14
N TYR A 73 13.54 -5.90 1.51
CA TYR A 73 13.66 -4.72 0.66
C TYR A 73 12.72 -3.62 1.15
N SER A 74 13.24 -2.39 1.22
CA SER A 74 12.43 -1.19 1.45
C SER A 74 12.00 -0.61 0.10
N ILE A 75 10.74 -0.85 -0.26
CA ILE A 75 10.16 -0.45 -1.55
C ILE A 75 9.35 0.82 -1.37
N CYS A 76 9.52 1.78 -2.28
CA CYS A 76 8.78 3.04 -2.27
C CYS A 76 7.28 2.78 -2.51
N ASP A 77 6.41 3.35 -1.68
CA ASP A 77 4.96 3.36 -1.92
C ASP A 77 4.38 4.78 -2.13
N CYS A 78 5.21 5.81 -1.93
CA CYS A 78 4.79 7.19 -2.18
C CYS A 78 4.83 7.58 -3.66
N ARG A 79 5.62 6.87 -4.48
CA ARG A 79 5.82 7.07 -5.94
C ARG A 79 6.69 8.26 -6.34
N TYR A 80 7.34 8.91 -5.38
CA TYR A 80 8.22 10.08 -5.63
C TYR A 80 9.70 9.78 -5.41
N THR A 81 10.10 8.52 -5.28
CA THR A 81 11.52 8.17 -5.16
C THR A 81 12.31 8.52 -6.44
N THR A 82 13.52 8.99 -6.24
CA THR A 82 14.57 9.16 -7.26
C THR A 82 15.29 7.86 -7.60
N ARG A 83 15.13 6.80 -6.81
CA ARG A 83 15.80 5.50 -6.99
C ARG A 83 14.80 4.34 -7.06
N PRO A 84 13.85 4.36 -8.01
CA PRO A 84 12.83 3.33 -8.09
C PRO A 84 13.45 1.93 -8.31
N PRO A 85 12.87 0.87 -7.70
CA PRO A 85 11.67 0.88 -6.86
C PRO A 85 11.95 1.14 -5.37
N PHE A 86 13.18 1.45 -4.98
CA PHE A 86 13.59 1.52 -3.57
C PHE A 86 13.15 2.81 -2.89
N CYS A 87 12.98 2.78 -1.57
CA CYS A 87 12.78 3.98 -0.79
C CYS A 87 14.11 4.77 -0.63
N ASP A 88 14.03 6.09 -0.74
CA ASP A 88 15.15 7.02 -0.56
C ASP A 88 14.86 8.13 0.47
N GLY A 89 13.75 8.05 1.18
CA GLY A 89 13.39 9.01 2.24
C GLY A 89 12.65 10.26 1.77
N ILE A 90 12.42 10.47 0.46
CA ILE A 90 11.69 11.66 -0.04
C ILE A 90 10.30 11.82 0.61
N HIS A 91 9.71 10.70 1.03
CA HIS A 91 8.39 10.69 1.66
C HIS A 91 8.30 11.48 2.98
N TYR A 92 9.41 11.84 3.63
CA TYR A 92 9.37 12.68 4.83
C TYR A 92 8.90 14.11 4.53
N ASP A 93 9.38 14.70 3.42
CA ASP A 93 9.05 16.07 3.03
C ASP A 93 7.90 16.15 2.01
N LEU A 94 7.47 15.01 1.49
CA LEU A 94 6.45 14.91 0.45
C LEU A 94 5.05 15.41 0.86
N PRO A 95 4.52 15.14 2.08
CA PRO A 95 3.12 15.44 2.40
C PRO A 95 2.72 16.90 2.16
N LEU A 96 3.52 17.84 2.68
CA LEU A 96 3.22 19.26 2.55
C LEU A 96 3.28 19.73 1.10
N ARG A 97 4.27 19.24 0.33
CA ARG A 97 4.45 19.63 -1.08
C ARG A 97 3.37 19.05 -1.97
N TYR A 98 3.00 17.79 -1.74
CA TYR A 98 1.95 17.13 -2.49
C TYR A 98 0.59 17.81 -2.27
N LEU A 99 0.24 18.11 -1.01
CA LEU A 99 -1.01 18.81 -0.70
C LEU A 99 -1.04 20.24 -1.26
N LYS A 100 0.07 20.99 -1.14
CA LYS A 100 0.20 22.31 -1.75
C LYS A 100 -0.05 22.24 -3.27
N LYS A 101 0.56 21.26 -3.94
CA LYS A 101 0.42 21.09 -5.39
C LYS A 101 -1.00 20.74 -5.84
N ILE A 102 -1.72 19.91 -5.08
CA ILE A 102 -3.13 19.63 -5.36
C ILE A 102 -3.96 20.92 -5.23
N LYS A 103 -3.74 21.69 -4.15
CA LYS A 103 -4.47 22.93 -3.89
C LYS A 103 -4.24 23.98 -4.97
N GLU A 104 -3.02 24.11 -5.46
CA GLU A 104 -2.59 25.09 -6.47
C GLU A 104 -2.73 24.56 -7.91
N CYS A 105 -3.36 23.40 -8.11
CA CYS A 105 -3.45 22.78 -9.42
C CYS A 105 -4.24 23.66 -10.41
N PRO A 106 -3.72 23.94 -11.62
CA PRO A 106 -4.42 24.74 -12.62
C PRO A 106 -5.62 24.02 -13.25
N LYS A 107 -5.75 22.70 -13.06
CA LYS A 107 -6.86 21.87 -13.55
C LYS A 107 -7.99 21.72 -12.52
N GLN A 108 -8.07 22.62 -11.53
CA GLN A 108 -9.21 22.66 -10.60
C GLN A 108 -10.46 23.24 -11.29
N PRO A 109 -11.67 22.77 -10.94
CA PRO A 109 -11.93 21.66 -10.02
C PRO A 109 -11.65 20.30 -10.66
N HIS A 110 -11.13 19.36 -9.89
CA HIS A 110 -11.02 17.98 -10.36
C HIS A 110 -12.39 17.30 -10.32
N ASP A 111 -12.92 16.91 -11.48
CA ASP A 111 -14.15 16.12 -11.59
C ASP A 111 -13.82 14.61 -11.63
N PRO A 112 -14.20 13.82 -10.60
CA PRO A 112 -13.98 12.38 -10.58
C PRO A 112 -14.64 11.62 -11.74
N ALA A 113 -15.73 12.15 -12.30
CA ALA A 113 -16.45 11.50 -13.41
C ALA A 113 -15.67 11.58 -14.73
N VAL A 114 -14.77 12.55 -14.85
CA VAL A 114 -14.00 12.82 -16.08
C VAL A 114 -12.53 12.43 -15.91
N THR A 115 -11.94 12.74 -14.76
CA THR A 115 -10.51 12.59 -14.53
C THR A 115 -10.21 11.58 -13.45
N LYS A 116 -9.71 10.42 -13.87
CA LYS A 116 -9.22 9.36 -12.97
C LYS A 116 -8.00 9.81 -12.16
N LEU A 117 -7.02 10.44 -12.82
CA LEU A 117 -5.78 10.96 -12.25
C LEU A 117 -5.40 12.26 -12.97
N CYS A 118 -5.17 13.32 -12.20
CA CYS A 118 -4.64 14.56 -12.70
C CYS A 118 -3.11 14.48 -12.76
N GLU A 119 -2.56 14.30 -13.96
CA GLU A 119 -1.11 14.16 -14.15
C GLU A 119 -0.31 15.44 -13.83
N GLU A 120 -0.97 16.58 -13.64
CA GLU A 120 -0.30 17.84 -13.21
C GLU A 120 0.04 17.84 -11.72
N CYS A 121 -0.89 17.35 -10.88
CA CYS A 121 -0.80 17.46 -9.42
C CYS A 121 -0.86 16.14 -8.66
N GLY A 122 -1.18 15.03 -9.33
CA GLY A 122 -1.31 13.70 -8.73
C GLY A 122 -2.65 13.43 -8.05
N TRP A 123 -3.59 14.38 -8.05
CA TRP A 123 -4.94 14.15 -7.51
C TRP A 123 -5.63 13.01 -8.25
N ALA A 124 -6.29 12.11 -7.52
CA ALA A 124 -7.09 11.04 -8.10
C ALA A 124 -8.43 10.95 -7.39
N GLY A 125 -9.49 10.80 -8.17
CA GLY A 125 -10.85 10.63 -7.64
C GLY A 125 -11.03 9.31 -6.87
N PRO A 126 -12.14 9.19 -6.11
CA PRO A 126 -12.53 7.92 -5.48
C PRO A 126 -12.62 6.81 -6.52
N ARG A 127 -12.20 5.60 -6.15
CA ARG A 127 -11.99 4.51 -7.12
C ARG A 127 -13.29 4.03 -7.76
N GLU A 128 -14.39 4.20 -7.05
CA GLU A 128 -15.75 3.85 -7.45
C GLU A 128 -16.25 4.72 -8.62
N SER A 129 -15.62 5.89 -8.82
CA SER A 129 -15.98 6.82 -9.89
C SER A 129 -15.17 6.62 -11.19
N TRP A 130 -14.22 5.67 -11.22
CA TRP A 130 -13.37 5.49 -12.39
C TRP A 130 -14.16 4.85 -13.54
N PRO A 131 -14.09 5.39 -14.76
CA PRO A 131 -14.79 4.81 -15.89
C PRO A 131 -14.33 3.37 -16.10
N GLU A 132 -15.29 2.45 -16.25
CA GLU A 132 -15.00 1.10 -16.67
C GLU A 132 -14.38 1.19 -18.07
N LEU A 133 -13.09 0.87 -18.17
CA LEU A 133 -12.46 0.76 -19.46
C LEU A 133 -13.12 -0.41 -20.20
N PRO A 134 -13.40 -0.26 -21.51
CA PRO A 134 -13.91 -1.38 -22.29
C PRO A 134 -12.96 -2.57 -22.11
N PRO A 135 -13.48 -3.82 -22.08
CA PRO A 135 -12.62 -4.99 -22.12
C PRO A 135 -11.70 -4.86 -23.32
N THR A 136 -10.43 -4.62 -23.06
CA THR A 136 -9.41 -4.59 -24.10
C THR A 136 -9.11 -6.03 -24.41
N ASP A 137 -9.71 -6.59 -25.46
CA ASP A 137 -9.42 -7.93 -26.01
C ASP A 137 -8.02 -8.01 -26.66
N SER A 138 -7.04 -7.32 -26.08
CA SER A 138 -5.65 -7.30 -26.52
C SER A 138 -4.72 -7.56 -25.34
N ASP A 139 -5.04 -8.59 -24.55
CA ASP A 139 -4.00 -9.37 -23.88
C ASP A 139 -3.34 -10.22 -24.98
N ASP A 140 -2.55 -9.56 -25.84
CA ASP A 140 -1.56 -10.23 -26.69
C ASP A 140 -0.33 -10.49 -25.80
N ASP A 141 -0.51 -11.45 -24.89
CA ASP A 141 0.57 -12.19 -24.21
C ASP A 141 0.88 -13.43 -25.08
N SER A 142 1.02 -13.23 -26.39
CA SER A 142 1.60 -14.26 -27.24
C SER A 142 3.12 -14.16 -27.13
N ASP A 143 3.67 -15.07 -26.33
CA ASP A 143 4.90 -15.83 -26.61
C ASP A 143 5.56 -16.19 -25.27
N LEU A 144 5.34 -17.44 -24.85
CA LEU A 144 6.30 -18.39 -24.29
C LEU A 144 5.51 -19.54 -23.63
N SER A 145 5.02 -20.45 -24.46
CA SER A 145 4.69 -21.82 -24.06
C SER A 145 5.73 -22.79 -24.63
N GLU A 146 5.79 -23.98 -24.03
CA GLU A 146 6.59 -25.17 -24.38
C GLU A 146 8.00 -25.14 -23.78
N GLU A 147 8.47 -26.12 -23.00
CA GLU A 147 8.04 -27.45 -22.54
C GLU A 147 8.83 -27.70 -21.23
N GLU A 148 8.32 -28.44 -20.25
CA GLU A 148 8.75 -29.83 -20.02
C GLU A 148 7.70 -30.57 -19.16
N GLU A 149 7.36 -31.75 -19.64
CA GLU A 149 6.37 -32.70 -19.15
C GLU A 149 7.03 -33.82 -18.31
N GLU A 150 6.28 -34.29 -17.30
CA GLU A 150 6.33 -35.58 -16.57
C GLU A 150 7.61 -36.01 -15.81
N THR A 151 7.54 -36.71 -14.67
CA THR A 151 6.71 -37.90 -14.38
C THR A 151 6.29 -38.03 -12.90
N GLU A 152 5.12 -38.63 -12.69
CA GLU A 152 4.61 -39.20 -11.43
C GLU A 152 5.40 -40.44 -10.93
N GLU A 153 5.05 -40.89 -9.71
CA GLU A 153 5.34 -42.19 -9.05
C GLU A 153 6.72 -42.32 -8.38
N THR A 154 6.90 -42.53 -7.07
CA THR A 154 6.17 -43.16 -5.95
C THR A 154 6.82 -42.60 -4.64
N LYS A 155 6.30 -42.60 -3.40
CA LYS A 155 5.68 -43.65 -2.58
C LYS A 155 5.29 -43.05 -1.21
N ALA A 156 4.15 -43.47 -0.68
CA ALA A 156 3.52 -43.02 0.56
C ALA A 156 4.12 -43.59 1.88
N LYS A 157 3.59 -43.04 3.00
CA LYS A 157 3.60 -43.46 4.44
C LYS A 157 4.77 -42.91 5.28
N THR A 158 4.58 -42.32 6.47
CA THR A 158 3.67 -42.72 7.58
C THR A 158 3.62 -41.67 8.72
N LEU A 159 2.57 -41.79 9.54
CA LEU A 159 2.44 -41.44 10.98
C LEU A 159 1.88 -40.07 11.41
N ALA A 160 0.90 -40.19 12.31
CA ALA A 160 -0.03 -39.21 12.83
C ALA A 160 0.33 -38.74 14.24
N ALA A 161 -0.50 -37.81 14.73
CA ALA A 161 -0.71 -37.39 16.12
C ALA A 161 0.14 -36.22 16.64
N ASN A 162 -0.43 -35.01 16.58
CA ASN A 162 -0.88 -34.28 17.78
C ASN A 162 -1.43 -32.90 17.39
N ALA A 163 -2.75 -32.77 17.34
CA ALA A 163 -3.43 -31.48 17.32
C ALA A 163 -4.34 -31.41 18.56
N PRO A 164 -4.23 -30.37 19.41
CA PRO A 164 -5.08 -30.24 20.58
C PRO A 164 -6.51 -29.92 20.16
N LYS A 165 -7.46 -30.74 20.61
CA LYS A 165 -8.90 -30.49 20.51
C LYS A 165 -9.24 -29.30 21.41
N VAL A 166 -9.51 -28.13 20.83
CA VAL A 166 -10.23 -27.07 21.51
C VAL A 166 -11.71 -27.26 21.21
N GLN A 167 -12.47 -27.64 22.23
CA GLN A 167 -13.92 -27.66 22.19
C GLN A 167 -14.44 -26.24 22.38
N VAL A 168 -15.12 -25.70 21.37
CA VAL A 168 -15.89 -24.46 21.49
C VAL A 168 -17.31 -24.85 21.88
N GLN A 169 -17.70 -24.55 23.12
CA GLN A 169 -19.10 -24.58 23.53
C GLN A 169 -19.76 -23.27 23.10
N VAL A 170 -20.78 -23.39 22.27
CA VAL A 170 -21.71 -22.30 21.91
C VAL A 170 -22.85 -22.35 22.92
N GLN A 171 -22.98 -21.32 23.75
CA GLN A 171 -24.14 -21.13 24.61
C GLN A 171 -24.90 -19.88 24.17
N GLY A 172 -26.19 -20.08 23.87
CA GLY A 172 -27.27 -19.14 24.14
C GLY A 172 -27.35 -17.86 23.31
N THR A 173 -28.34 -17.82 22.42
CA THR A 173 -28.93 -16.58 21.89
C THR A 173 -29.80 -15.93 22.95
N ASP A 174 -29.60 -14.64 23.23
CA ASP A 174 -30.56 -13.78 23.93
C ASP A 174 -31.05 -12.65 22.98
N PRO A 175 -32.30 -12.17 23.18
CA PRO A 175 -33.09 -11.54 22.13
C PRO A 175 -32.73 -10.08 21.82
N VAL A 176 -33.09 -9.69 20.59
CA VAL A 176 -33.13 -8.32 20.08
C VAL A 176 -33.87 -7.40 21.06
N ASN A 177 -33.21 -6.32 21.47
CA ASN A 177 -33.87 -5.12 21.96
C ASN A 177 -33.35 -3.91 21.19
N ASN A 178 -34.32 -3.17 20.67
CA ASN A 178 -34.21 -2.00 19.84
C ASN A 178 -34.22 -0.79 20.77
N ASP A 179 -33.14 -0.03 20.88
CA ASP A 179 -33.15 1.34 21.42
C ASP A 179 -31.84 2.04 21.05
N GLY A 180 -31.93 3.06 20.22
CA GLY A 180 -30.81 3.89 19.82
C GLY A 180 -30.35 4.80 20.96
N ASN A 181 -29.13 4.57 21.46
CA ASN A 181 -28.08 5.57 21.65
C ASN A 181 -26.77 4.84 21.95
N GLU A 182 -25.64 5.31 21.41
CA GLU A 182 -24.33 4.76 21.76
C GLU A 182 -23.46 5.87 22.36
N SER A 183 -23.25 5.79 23.68
CA SER A 183 -22.21 6.51 24.41
C SER A 183 -21.17 5.48 24.86
N VAL A 184 -20.03 5.40 24.16
CA VAL A 184 -18.97 4.45 24.50
C VAL A 184 -18.07 5.02 25.60
N LYS A 185 -18.18 4.46 26.81
CA LYS A 185 -17.18 4.60 27.88
C LYS A 185 -16.10 3.53 27.68
N LEU A 186 -14.85 3.96 27.52
CA LEU A 186 -13.68 3.07 27.55
C LEU A 186 -13.15 2.98 28.99
N SER A 187 -13.29 1.81 29.62
CA SER A 187 -12.58 1.45 30.85
C SER A 187 -11.42 0.52 30.51
N VAL A 188 -10.20 0.90 30.91
CA VAL A 188 -8.98 0.10 30.77
C VAL A 188 -8.57 -0.47 32.13
N ASP A 189 -8.71 -1.78 32.31
CA ASP A 189 -8.17 -2.47 33.48
C ASP A 189 -6.72 -2.90 33.21
N SER A 190 -5.81 -2.33 34.00
CA SER A 190 -4.40 -2.66 34.03
C SER A 190 -4.12 -3.78 35.01
N LYS A 191 -3.44 -4.85 34.58
CA LYS A 191 -2.54 -5.65 35.43
C LYS A 191 -1.48 -6.38 34.60
N ALA A 192 -0.23 -6.10 34.96
CA ALA A 192 1.05 -6.48 34.35
C ALA A 192 1.35 -8.01 34.38
N GLY A 193 2.29 -8.57 33.62
CA GLY A 193 3.25 -8.01 32.66
C GLY A 193 4.25 -9.09 32.19
N SER A 194 5.04 -8.81 31.16
CA SER A 194 6.46 -9.20 31.07
C SER A 194 7.15 -8.54 29.86
N ALA A 195 8.21 -7.79 30.17
CA ALA A 195 9.32 -7.25 29.38
C ALA A 195 9.18 -7.15 27.83
N CYS A 196 8.93 -5.93 27.34
CA CYS A 196 9.49 -5.46 26.07
C CYS A 196 10.60 -4.43 26.37
N ASN A 197 11.84 -4.76 25.98
CA ASN A 197 12.96 -3.83 26.07
C ASN A 197 12.71 -2.65 25.12
N GLY A 198 12.68 -1.46 25.70
CA GLY A 198 12.23 -0.25 25.06
C GLY A 198 13.07 0.19 23.86
N LEU A 199 12.39 0.62 22.81
CA LEU A 199 12.60 1.92 22.16
C LEU A 199 11.37 2.23 21.27
N CYS A 200 10.20 2.41 21.87
CA CYS A 200 9.01 2.87 21.16
C CYS A 200 8.09 3.65 22.09
N GLN A 201 8.52 4.83 22.55
CA GLN A 201 7.62 5.83 23.12
C GLN A 201 8.21 7.23 22.89
N THR A 202 7.62 8.00 21.97
CA THR A 202 7.22 9.40 22.20
C THR A 202 6.35 9.83 21.01
N VAL A 203 5.09 9.39 20.99
CA VAL A 203 4.03 10.06 20.24
C VAL A 203 2.81 10.07 21.15
N ASN A 204 2.74 11.06 22.05
CA ASN A 204 1.53 11.53 22.74
C ASN A 204 1.90 12.59 23.81
N LYS A 205 2.47 13.71 23.35
CA LYS A 205 2.59 14.94 24.15
C LYS A 205 2.40 16.23 23.31
N VAL A 206 1.61 16.17 22.25
CA VAL A 206 1.35 17.36 21.40
C VAL A 206 -0.15 17.61 21.16
N VAL A 207 -1.04 17.03 21.97
CA VAL A 207 -2.50 17.21 21.82
C VAL A 207 -3.15 17.80 23.08
N ASP A 208 -2.39 18.45 23.97
CA ASP A 208 -2.95 19.13 25.16
C ASP A 208 -2.45 20.58 25.36
N GLU A 209 -1.75 21.17 24.37
CA GLU A 209 -1.21 22.54 24.47
C GLU A 209 -1.75 23.53 23.41
N MET A 210 -2.84 23.19 22.69
CA MET A 210 -3.43 24.04 21.65
C MET A 210 -4.83 24.63 21.96
N ASP A 211 -5.37 24.44 23.18
CA ASP A 211 -6.69 24.99 23.58
C ASP A 211 -6.61 26.14 24.61
N ARG A 212 -5.52 26.93 24.63
CA ARG A 212 -5.40 28.08 25.55
C ARG A 212 -5.02 29.43 24.94
N VAL A 213 -5.06 29.60 23.61
CA VAL A 213 -4.72 30.89 22.97
C VAL A 213 -5.88 31.48 22.16
N HIS A 214 -7.12 31.36 22.63
CA HIS A 214 -8.27 32.09 22.02
C HIS A 214 -9.19 32.80 23.02
N LEU A 215 -8.74 33.04 24.26
CA LEU A 215 -9.41 33.96 25.20
C LEU A 215 -8.37 34.69 26.07
N SER A 216 -7.72 35.70 25.49
CA SER A 216 -7.15 36.85 26.19
C SER A 216 -6.96 38.01 25.23
#